data_AF-A0A1C6F5K5-F1
#
_entry.id   AF-A0A1C6F5K5-F1
#
_cell.length_a   1.000
_cell.length_b   1.000
_cell.length_c   1.000
_cell.angle_alpha   90.00
_cell.angle_beta   90.00
_cell.angle_gamma   90.00
#
_symmetry.space_group_name_H-M   'P 1'
#
loop_
_entity.id
_entity.type
_entity.pdbx_description
1 polymer ?
#
loop_
_entity_poly.entity_id
_entity_poly.type
_entity_poly.pdbx_seq_one_letter_code
_entity_poly.pdbx_strand_id
1 'polypeptide(L)' 'MTNNELALLKKEIEVLREEINTYIEYPDIFKEELVSTSAKIDEAINKYIQLSEESSK' A
#
# COMPACT_ATOMS: atom_id res chain seq x y z
N MET A 1 17.54 -11.42 1.95
CA MET A 1 17.15 -10.27 1.09
C MET A 1 15.71 -9.82 1.35
N THR A 2 14.84 -10.74 1.78
CA THR A 2 13.44 -10.55 2.17
C THR A 2 13.17 -9.38 3.13
N ASN A 3 14.04 -9.14 4.11
CA ASN A 3 13.87 -8.01 5.05
C ASN A 3 13.93 -6.62 4.37
N ASN A 4 14.70 -6.47 3.28
CA ASN A 4 14.78 -5.20 2.56
C ASN A 4 13.52 -4.98 1.71
N GLU A 5 13.00 -6.05 1.10
CA GLU A 5 11.74 -6.02 0.34
C GLU A 5 10.53 -5.73 1.24
N LEU A 6 10.48 -6.31 2.44
CA LEU A 6 9.47 -5.98 3.45
C LEU A 6 9.54 -4.52 3.91
N ALA A 7 10.76 -3.99 4.09
CA ALA A 7 10.94 -2.58 4.46
C ALA A 7 10.47 -1.63 3.34
N LEU A 8 10.75 -1.97 2.08
CA LEU A 8 10.28 -1.21 0.93
C LEU A 8 8.74 -1.27 0.79
N LEU A 9 8.15 -2.45 0.91
CA LEU A 9 6.69 -2.61 0.89
C LEU A 9 6.00 -1.85 2.01
N LYS A 10 6.56 -1.87 3.22
CA LYS A 10 6.01 -1.09 4.33
C LYS A 10 6.01 0.40 4.04
N LYS A 11 7.11 0.92 3.47
CA LYS A 11 7.20 2.32 3.06
C LYS A 11 6.22 2.66 1.95
N GLU A 12 6.05 1.76 0.98
CA GLU A 12 5.07 1.91 -0.10
C GLU A 12 3.64 1.98 0.45
N ILE A 13 3.28 1.10 1.38
CA ILE A 13 1.97 1.12 2.06
C ILE A 13 1.76 2.44 2.80
N GLU A 14 2.77 2.98 3.50
CA GLU A 14 2.67 4.26 4.20
C GLU A 14 2.43 5.43 3.22
N VAL A 15 3.14 5.47 2.09
CA VAL A 15 2.94 6.49 1.05
C VAL A 15 1.53 6.41 0.47
N LEU A 16 1.07 5.20 0.11
CA LEU A 16 -0.28 5.01 -0.44
C LEU A 16 -1.36 5.41 0.57
N ARG A 17 -1.13 5.23 1.88
CA ARG A 17 -2.06 5.72 2.93
C ARG A 17 -2.13 7.24 2.98
N GLU A 18 -0.99 7.92 2.88
CA GLU A 18 -0.98 9.39 2.84
C GLU A 18 -1.67 9.95 1.59
N GLU A 19 -1.48 9.30 0.44
CA GLU A 19 -2.20 9.63 -0.79
C GLU A 19 -3.70 9.44 -0.64
N ILE A 20 -4.15 8.29 -0.13
CA ILE A 20 -5.58 8.05 0.14
C ILE A 20 -6.14 9.09 1.09
N ASN A 21 -5.43 9.41 2.18
CA ASN A 21 -5.84 10.42 3.14
C ASN A 21 -5.99 11.81 2.48
N THR A 22 -5.17 12.13 1.49
CA THR A 22 -5.31 13.37 0.72
C THR A 22 -6.52 13.31 -0.22
N TYR A 23 -6.72 12.18 -0.90
CA TYR A 23 -7.82 12.02 -1.86
C TYR A 23 -9.19 11.99 -1.19
N ILE A 24 -9.32 11.44 0.02
CA ILE A 24 -10.59 11.45 0.77
C ILE A 24 -11.04 12.85 1.18
N GLU A 25 -10.12 13.84 1.25
CA GLU A 25 -10.48 15.23 1.51
C GLU A 25 -11.17 15.88 0.31
N TYR A 26 -10.89 15.39 -0.91
CA TYR A 26 -11.45 15.93 -2.16
C TYR A 26 -11.97 14.80 -3.07
N PRO A 27 -12.96 14.02 -2.61
CA PRO A 27 -13.40 12.81 -3.28
C PRO A 27 -14.06 13.07 -4.64
N ASP A 28 -14.61 14.27 -4.86
CA ASP A 28 -15.20 14.67 -6.14
C ASP A 28 -14.16 14.89 -7.24
N ILE A 29 -12.92 15.18 -6.86
CA ILE A 29 -11.81 15.44 -7.78
C ILE A 29 -11.00 14.17 -8.01
N PHE A 30 -10.72 13.43 -6.92
CA PHE A 30 -9.79 12.30 -6.93
C PHE A 30 -10.49 10.95 -6.84
N LYS A 31 -11.73 10.82 -7.30
CA LYS A 31 -12.50 9.58 -7.18
C LYS A 31 -11.78 8.39 -7.83
N GLU A 32 -11.22 8.59 -9.03
CA GLU A 32 -10.54 7.53 -9.78
C GLU A 32 -9.20 7.17 -9.14
N GLU A 33 -8.46 8.18 -8.69
CA GLU A 33 -7.20 8.04 -7.97
C GLU A 33 -7.41 7.31 -6.64
N LEU A 34 -8.48 7.62 -5.91
CA LEU A 34 -8.82 6.97 -4.65
C LEU A 34 -9.11 5.48 -4.85
N VAL A 35 -9.87 5.13 -5.89
CA VAL A 35 -10.11 3.72 -6.26
C VAL A 35 -8.81 3.04 -6.70
N SER A 36 -8.00 3.70 -7.53
CA SER A 36 -6.73 3.14 -8.01
C SER A 36 -5.72 2.92 -6.90
N THR A 37 -5.51 3.93 -6.04
CA THR A 37 -4.60 3.87 -4.91
C THR A 37 -5.11 2.90 -3.84
N SER A 38 -6.43 2.78 -3.65
CA SER A 38 -7.02 1.74 -2.79
C SER A 38 -6.74 0.33 -3.32
N ALA A 39 -6.78 0.11 -4.63
CA ALA A 39 -6.42 -1.20 -5.19
C ALA A 39 -4.92 -1.51 -5.02
N LYS A 40 -4.06 -0.50 -5.22
CA LYS A 40 -2.60 -0.63 -5.06
C LYS A 40 -2.20 -0.92 -3.62
N ILE A 41 -2.83 -0.27 -2.64
CA ILE A 41 -2.51 -0.52 -1.22
C ILE A 41 -2.92 -1.93 -0.81
N ASP A 42 -4.06 -2.43 -1.30
CA ASP A 42 -4.50 -3.80 -1.04
C ASP A 42 -3.49 -4.82 -1.61
N GLU A 43 -3.02 -4.60 -2.84
CA GLU A 43 -1.97 -5.44 -3.45
C GLU A 43 -0.66 -5.41 -2.66
N ALA A 44 -0.21 -4.22 -2.25
CA ALA A 44 1.00 -4.04 -1.46
C ALA A 44 0.91 -4.72 -0.09
N ILE A 45 -0.25 -4.64 0.58
CA ILE A 45 -0.52 -5.32 1.85
C ILE A 45 -0.50 -6.84 1.66
N ASN A 46 -1.19 -7.36 0.65
CA ASN A 46 -1.22 -8.80 0.38
C ASN A 46 0.20 -9.35 0.13
N LYS A 47 0.99 -8.63 -0.67
CA LYS A 47 2.39 -8.98 -0.95
C LYS A 47 3.26 -8.91 0.31
N TYR A 48 3.06 -7.90 1.16
CA TYR A 48 3.75 -7.80 2.45
C TYR A 48 3.42 -8.99 3.36
N ILE A 49 2.15 -9.36 3.47
CA ILE A 49 1.70 -10.51 4.27
C ILE A 49 2.38 -11.79 3.77
N GLN A 50 2.29 -12.07 2.47
CA GLN A 50 2.91 -13.25 1.87
C GLN A 50 4.42 -13.33 2.14
N LEU A 51 5.16 -12.24 1.87
CA LEU A 51 6.60 -12.18 2.13
C LEU A 51 6.95 -12.32 3.62
N SER A 52 6.09 -11.81 4.51
CA SER A 52 6.30 -11.90 5.95
C SER A 52 6.10 -13.33 6.46
N GLU A 53 5.15 -14.07 5.90
CA GLU A 53 4.91 -15.48 6.18
C GLU A 53 6.04 -16.36 5.63
N GLU A 54 6.52 -16.07 4.41
CA GLU A 54 7.66 -16.76 3.79
C GLU A 54 8.96 -16.52 4.56
N SER A 55 9.14 -15.33 5.14
CA SER A 55 10.32 -15.00 5.97
C SER A 55 10.29 -15.61 7.37
N SER A 56 9.11 -16.08 7.81
CA SER A 56 8.92 -16.69 9.13
C SER A 56 8.98 -18.23 9.11
N LYS A 57 9.12 -18.84 7.93
CA LYS A 57 9.36 -20.29 7.73
C LYS A 57 10.85 -20.59 7.66
#